data_AF-A0A7C1G2Z6-F1
#
_entry.id   AF-A0A7C1G2Z6-F1
#
_cell.length_a   1.000
_cell.length_b   1.000
_cell.length_c   1.000
_cell.angle_alpha   90.00
_cell.angle_beta   90.00
_cell.angle_gamma   90.00
#
_symmetry.space_group_name_H-M   'P 1'
#
loop_
_entity.id
_entity.type
_entity.pdbx_description
1 polymer ?
#
loop_
_entity_poly.entity_id
_entity_poly.type
_entity_poly.pdbx_seq_one_letter_code
_entity_poly.pdbx_strand_id
1 'polypeptide(L)' 'MKKLVTALMVAAFTLSVAGFAMAREVRCTVNSVSGHTVTMTCRKADRLKAGDKVKVKTVVKRALEGC' A
#
# COMPACT_ATOMS: atom_id res chain seq x y z
N MET A 1 38.59 6.61 -4.93
CA MET A 1 37.95 6.17 -3.66
C MET A 1 36.76 7.03 -3.23
N LYS A 2 36.81 8.38 -3.26
CA LYS A 2 35.68 9.24 -2.86
C LYS A 2 34.36 8.98 -3.60
N LYS A 3 34.39 8.73 -4.92
CA LYS A 3 33.20 8.52 -5.76
C LYS A 3 32.43 7.21 -5.48
N LEU A 4 33.12 6.16 -5.03
CA LEU A 4 32.48 4.88 -4.70
C LEU A 4 31.73 4.95 -3.37
N VAL A 5 32.30 5.65 -2.38
CA VAL A 5 31.66 5.84 -1.08
C VAL A 5 30.37 6.66 -1.21
N THR A 6 30.36 7.69 -2.06
CA THR A 6 29.16 8.49 -2.33
C THR A 6 28.07 7.69 -3.04
N ALA A 7 28.45 6.86 -4.03
CA ALA A 7 27.51 5.99 -4.72
C ALA A 7 26.88 4.95 -3.79
N LEU A 8 27.66 4.37 -2.87
CA LEU A 8 27.19 3.41 -1.88
C LEU A 8 26.22 4.05 -0.87
N MET A 9 26.48 5.30 -0.47
CA MET A 9 25.64 6.04 0.46
C MET A 9 24.30 6.45 -0.17
N VAL A 10 24.30 6.86 -1.44
CA VAL A 10 23.08 7.16 -2.21
C VAL A 10 22.27 5.88 -2.44
N ALA A 11 22.93 4.76 -2.77
CA ALA A 11 22.27 3.47 -2.94
C ALA A 11 21.65 2.93 -1.64
N ALA A 12 22.35 3.09 -0.50
CA ALA A 12 21.80 2.71 0.80
C ALA A 12 20.56 3.54 1.18
N PHE A 13 20.58 4.84 0.86
CA PHE A 13 19.43 5.72 1.14
C PHE A 13 18.22 5.34 0.27
N THR A 14 18.40 5.11 -1.03
CA THR A 14 17.28 4.72 -1.93
C THR A 14 16.69 3.35 -1.58
N LEU A 15 17.52 2.38 -1.19
CA LEU A 15 17.06 1.06 -0.72
C LEU A 15 16.28 1.13 0.60
N SER A 16 16.67 2.05 1.50
CA SER A 16 15.95 2.23 2.77
C SER A 16 14.53 2.77 2.56
N VAL A 17 14.29 3.66 1.59
CA VAL A 17 12.95 4.20 1.31
C VAL A 17 12.02 3.15 0.67
N ALA A 18 12.57 2.23 -0.13
CA ALA A 18 11.81 1.15 -0.75
C ALA A 18 11.31 0.11 0.27
N GLY A 19 12.03 -0.08 1.39
CA GLY A 19 11.65 -1.01 2.46
C GLY A 19 10.42 -0.58 3.27
N PHE A 20 10.14 0.73 3.36
CA PHE A 20 8.98 1.25 4.11
C PHE A 20 7.66 1.17 3.32
N ALA A 21 7.71 1.11 1.98
CA ALA A 21 6.51 1.08 1.15
C ALA A 21 5.89 -0.32 1.01
N MET A 22 6.63 -1.37 1.36
CA MET A 22 6.27 -2.77 1.10
C MET A 22 5.81 -3.53 2.36
N ALA A 23 5.46 -2.85 3.45
CA ALA A 23 5.07 -3.50 4.69
C ALA A 23 3.74 -2.97 5.25
N ARG A 24 2.76 -3.88 5.34
CA ARG A 24 1.41 -3.77 5.95
C ARG A 24 0.29 -3.24 5.06
N GLU A 25 0.04 -3.92 3.95
CA GLU A 25 -1.31 -3.91 3.40
C GLU A 25 -2.25 -4.65 4.36
N VAL A 26 -3.20 -3.94 4.96
CA VAL A 26 -4.30 -4.57 5.69
C VAL A 26 -5.29 -5.08 4.65
N ARG A 27 -5.36 -6.41 4.48
CA ARG A 27 -6.33 -7.02 3.57
C ARG A 27 -7.72 -6.93 4.19
N CYS A 28 -8.63 -6.32 3.44
CA CYS A 28 -10.03 -6.15 3.81
C CYS A 28 -10.94 -6.69 2.70
N THR A 29 -12.05 -7.29 3.10
CA THR A 29 -13.14 -7.67 2.19
C THR A 29 -14.27 -6.69 2.38
N VAL A 30 -14.82 -6.16 1.28
CA VAL A 30 -16.00 -5.29 1.34
C VAL A 30 -17.22 -6.17 1.63
N ASN A 31 -17.93 -5.89 2.72
CA ASN A 31 -19.15 -6.60 3.10
C ASN A 31 -20.37 -5.94 2.49
N SER A 32 -20.43 -4.60 2.56
CA SER A 32 -21.55 -3.84 2.01
C SER A 32 -21.14 -2.40 1.65
N VAL A 33 -21.88 -1.80 0.73
CA VAL A 33 -21.78 -0.39 0.34
C VAL A 33 -23.16 0.21 0.49
N SER A 34 -23.27 1.30 1.26
CA SER A 34 -24.51 2.05 1.44
C SER A 34 -24.23 3.54 1.23
N GLY A 35 -24.74 4.08 0.13
CA GLY A 35 -24.43 5.44 -0.32
C GLY A 35 -22.92 5.68 -0.40
N HIS A 36 -22.41 6.54 0.47
CA HIS A 36 -20.98 6.89 0.56
C HIS A 36 -20.20 6.15 1.65
N THR A 37 -20.84 5.22 2.37
CA THR A 37 -20.22 4.46 3.45
C THR A 37 -19.94 3.02 3.00
N VAL A 38 -18.72 2.56 3.27
CA VAL A 38 -18.27 1.19 2.93
C VAL A 38 -17.97 0.44 4.23
N THR A 39 -18.65 -0.69 4.43
CA THR A 39 -18.36 -1.60 5.54
C THR A 39 -17.43 -2.70 5.04
N MET A 40 -16.27 -2.83 5.69
CA MET A 40 -15.26 -3.81 5.32
C MET A 40 -14.76 -4.59 6.53
N THR A 41 -14.49 -5.88 6.34
CA THR A 41 -13.88 -6.74 7.35
C THR A 41 -12.40 -6.91 7.04
N CYS A 42 -11.53 -6.47 7.94
CA CYS A 42 -10.08 -6.48 7.78
C CYS A 42 -9.43 -7.54 8.66
N ARG A 43 -8.51 -8.36 8.11
CA ARG A 43 -7.82 -9.42 8.89
C ARG A 43 -6.85 -8.91 9.96
N LYS A 44 -6.51 -7.62 9.96
CA LYS A 44 -5.61 -6.95 10.93
C LYS A 44 -6.13 -5.54 11.25
N ALA A 45 -7.41 -5.45 11.63
CA ALA A 45 -8.08 -4.18 11.89
C ALA A 45 -7.46 -3.39 13.05
N ASP A 46 -6.78 -4.06 13.99
CA ASP A 46 -6.00 -3.47 15.10
C ASP A 46 -4.88 -2.52 14.63
N ARG A 47 -4.48 -2.61 13.36
CA ARG A 47 -3.49 -1.74 12.73
C ARG A 47 -4.08 -0.44 12.19
N LEU A 48 -5.40 -0.30 12.18
CA LEU A 48 -6.14 0.87 11.75
C LEU A 48 -6.71 1.57 12.99
N LYS A 49 -6.46 2.87 13.12
CA LYS A 49 -7.02 3.68 14.20
C LYS A 49 -8.15 4.54 13.67
N ALA A 50 -9.10 4.87 14.55
CA ALA A 50 -10.15 5.82 14.22
C ALA A 50 -9.53 7.18 13.85
N GLY A 51 -9.91 7.71 12.68
CA GLY A 51 -9.35 8.96 12.13
C GLY A 51 -8.19 8.77 11.16
N ASP A 52 -7.68 7.55 10.97
CA ASP A 52 -6.63 7.29 9.98
C ASP A 52 -7.15 7.53 8.55
N LYS A 53 -6.37 8.27 7.75
CA LYS A 53 -6.62 8.42 6.31
C LYS A 53 -6.05 7.21 5.58
N VAL A 54 -6.93 6.38 5.03
CA VAL A 54 -6.54 5.20 4.24
C VAL A 54 -6.82 5.43 2.75
N LYS A 55 -5.88 5.00 1.89
CA LYS A 55 -6.07 5.00 0.44
C LYS A 55 -6.58 3.64 -0.02
N VAL A 56 -7.84 3.58 -0.44
CA VAL A 56 -8.44 2.35 -0.99
C VAL A 56 -8.12 2.28 -2.47
N LYS A 57 -7.42 1.22 -2.90
CA LYS A 57 -7.22 0.91 -4.32
C LYS A 57 -8.21 -0.16 -4.73
N THR A 58 -9.03 0.13 -5.74
CA THR A 58 -9.87 -0.88 -6.36
C THR A 58 -9.02 -1.70 -7.32
N VAL A 59 -9.24 -3.02 -7.32
CA VAL A 59 -8.67 -3.87 -8.38
C VAL A 59 -9.51 -3.60 -9.62
N VAL A 60 -8.98 -2.83 -10.56
CA VAL A 60 -9.51 -2.81 -11.91
C VAL A 60 -9.26 -4.21 -12.45
N LYS A 61 -10.30 -5.04 -12.55
CA LYS A 61 -10.22 -6.24 -13.38
C LYS A 61 -9.85 -5.71 -14.77
N ARG A 62 -8.63 -5.94 -15.23
CA ARG A 62 -8.32 -5.76 -16.64
C ARG A 62 -9.35 -6.62 -17.35
N ALA A 63 -10.35 -6.01 -17.97
CA ALA A 63 -11.10 -6.69 -18.99
C ALA A 63 -10.02 -7.12 -19.98
N LEU A 64 -9.75 -8.43 -20.03
CA LEU A 64 -9.06 -9.01 -21.16
C LEU A 64 -10.05 -8.87 -22.31
N GLU A 65 -10.18 -7.66 -22.84
CA GLU A 65 -10.78 -7.43 -24.15
C GLU A 65 -9.74 -7.92 -25.15
N GLY A 66 -9.76 -9.25 -25.35
CA GLY A 66 -9.30 -9.85 -26.58
C GLY A 66 -10.34 -9.54 -27.65
N CYS A 67 -10.08 -8.50 -28.42
CA CYS A 67 -10.40 -8.43 -29.84
C CYS A 67 -9.06 -8.40 -30.58
#